data_AF-A0A660R6X5-F1
#
_entry.id   AF-A0A660R6X5-F1
#
_cell.length_a   1.000
_cell.length_b   1.000
_cell.length_c   1.000
_cell.angle_alpha   90.00
_cell.angle_beta   90.00
_cell.angle_gamma   90.00
#
_symmetry.space_group_name_H-M   'P 1'
#
loop_
_entity.id
_entity.type
_entity.pdbx_description
1 polymer ?
#
loop_
_entity_poly.entity_id
_entity_poly.type
_entity_poly.pdbx_seq_one_letter_code
_entity_poly.pdbx_strand_id
1 'polypeptide(L)'
;MPEYKDADINYIVRAEDFEKMYRFCRDLKERNLLFILYSTGARPSEILEMKREDVEIHDDRVIFHIITKKVKKKGMEKKFILDKRHLVLKLPRNHPYIKNLERFVSRFEEGQKLFRMTRRTMHNIISRISRDALGISLCPYNFRHSFFTRFIEAGGRIEEAQYLKGARDMRSVMPYLHARKVEYDIDV
;
A
#
# COMPACT_ATOMS: atom_id res chain seq x y z
N MET A 1 3.95 -18.12 -2.10
CA MET A 1 4.82 -17.00 -2.51
C MET A 1 6.26 -17.34 -2.15
N PRO A 2 7.05 -17.86 -3.09
CA PRO A 2 8.36 -18.47 -2.78
C PRO A 2 9.45 -17.49 -2.32
N GLU A 3 9.29 -16.18 -2.54
CA GLU A 3 10.29 -15.14 -2.22
C GLU A 3 10.25 -14.61 -0.77
N TYR A 4 9.26 -14.99 0.05
CA TYR A 4 9.00 -14.37 1.37
C TYR A 4 8.89 -15.41 2.50
N LYS A 5 9.70 -16.48 2.44
CA LYS A 5 9.60 -17.63 3.36
C LYS A 5 9.80 -17.27 4.85
N ASP A 6 10.48 -16.16 5.13
CA ASP A 6 10.89 -15.79 6.50
C ASP A 6 10.03 -14.68 7.13
N ALA A 7 9.01 -14.17 6.42
CA ALA A 7 8.15 -13.10 6.94
C ALA A 7 6.81 -13.66 7.43
N ASP A 8 6.47 -13.43 8.71
CA ASP A 8 5.12 -13.69 9.21
C ASP A 8 4.15 -12.68 8.60
N ILE A 9 3.40 -13.12 7.58
CA ILE A 9 2.48 -12.25 6.85
C ILE A 9 1.30 -11.76 7.69
N ASN A 10 1.01 -12.42 8.82
CA ASN A 10 -0.11 -12.10 9.70
C ASN A 10 0.23 -10.94 10.65
N TYR A 11 1.51 -10.56 10.75
CA TYR A 11 1.89 -9.41 11.54
C TYR A 11 1.22 -8.13 11.01
N ILE A 12 0.45 -7.47 11.88
CA ILE A 12 -0.25 -6.21 11.57
C ILE A 12 0.63 -5.02 11.98
N VAL A 13 1.15 -4.31 10.98
CA VAL A 13 1.88 -3.05 11.15
C VAL A 13 0.91 -1.95 11.61
N ARG A 14 0.99 -1.58 12.88
CA ARG A 14 0.20 -0.51 13.50
C ARG A 14 0.89 0.85 13.32
N ALA A 15 0.24 1.93 13.78
CA ALA A 15 0.78 3.28 13.66
C ALA A 15 2.12 3.41 14.40
N GLU A 16 2.24 2.86 15.61
CA GLU A 16 3.48 2.88 16.40
C GLU A 16 4.63 2.16 15.69
N ASP A 17 4.36 1.02 15.05
CA ASP A 17 5.37 0.29 14.26
C ASP A 17 5.84 1.13 13.08
N PHE A 18 4.90 1.74 12.37
CA PHE A 18 5.20 2.64 11.26
C PHE A 18 6.08 3.82 11.71
N GLU A 19 5.73 4.47 12.81
CA GLU A 19 6.50 5.59 13.37
C GLU A 19 7.92 5.18 13.75
N LYS A 20 8.09 4.02 14.41
CA LYS A 20 9.40 3.46 14.73
C LYS A 20 10.19 3.20 13.45
N MET A 21 9.62 2.46 12.50
CA MET A 21 10.26 2.14 11.21
C MET A 21 10.65 3.39 10.42
N TYR A 22 9.80 4.43 10.42
CA TYR A 22 10.06 5.67 9.69
C TYR A 22 11.32 6.40 10.17
N ARG A 23 11.62 6.31 11.48
CA ARG A 23 12.84 6.88 12.08
C ARG A 23 14.11 6.16 11.65
N PHE A 24 14.02 4.86 11.31
CA PHE A 24 15.14 4.05 10.82
C PHE A 24 15.33 4.11 9.29
N CYS A 25 14.46 4.83 8.56
CA CYS A 25 14.69 5.10 7.14
C CYS A 25 15.89 6.03 6.95
N ARG A 26 16.81 5.64 6.05
CA ARG A 26 18.10 6.31 5.84
C ARG A 26 18.01 7.54 4.96
N ASP A 27 17.03 7.56 4.05
CA ASP A 27 16.88 8.62 3.07
C ASP A 27 15.40 8.92 2.76
N LEU A 28 15.19 9.93 1.92
CA LEU A 28 13.86 10.36 1.50
C LEU A 28 13.13 9.29 0.67
N LYS A 29 13.87 8.46 -0.07
CA LYS A 29 13.30 7.39 -0.91
C LYS A 29 12.74 6.29 -0.03
N GLU A 30 13.47 5.86 0.99
CA GLU A 30 13.01 4.85 1.94
C GLU A 30 11.82 5.34 2.77
N ARG A 31 11.86 6.59 3.25
CA ARG A 31 10.74 7.21 3.96
C ARG A 31 9.45 7.19 3.13
N ASN A 32 9.55 7.57 1.86
CA ASN A 32 8.39 7.61 0.98
C ASN A 32 7.97 6.22 0.49
N LEU A 33 8.90 5.29 0.31
CA LEU A 33 8.56 3.88 0.05
C LEU A 33 7.73 3.31 1.21
N LEU A 34 8.18 3.50 2.44
CA LEU A 34 7.50 3.03 3.64
C LEU A 34 6.13 3.70 3.80
N PHE A 35 6.07 5.02 3.62
CA PHE A 35 4.82 5.79 3.70
C PHE A 35 3.79 5.31 2.68
N ILE A 36 4.17 5.15 1.41
CA ILE A 36 3.26 4.70 0.35
C ILE A 36 2.79 3.26 0.59
N LEU A 37 3.67 2.36 1.03
CA LEU A 37 3.27 1.00 1.42
C LEU A 37 2.21 1.02 2.53
N TYR A 38 2.45 1.83 3.56
CA TYR A 38 1.58 1.93 4.72
C TYR A 38 0.23 2.60 4.42
N SER A 39 0.22 3.63 3.57
CA SER A 39 -0.98 4.44 3.30
C SER A 39 -1.86 3.87 2.19
N THR A 40 -1.30 3.10 1.24
CA THR A 40 -2.07 2.60 0.08
C THR A 40 -2.37 1.11 0.13
N GLY A 41 -1.56 0.33 0.86
CA GLY A 41 -1.59 -1.12 0.79
C GLY A 41 -1.35 -1.68 -0.62
N ALA A 42 -0.81 -0.91 -1.57
CA ALA A 42 -0.61 -1.35 -2.95
C ALA A 42 0.37 -2.53 -3.04
N ARG A 43 0.26 -3.33 -4.12
CA ARG A 43 1.19 -4.45 -4.35
C ARG A 43 2.59 -3.91 -4.64
N PRO A 44 3.65 -4.67 -4.31
CA PRO A 44 5.02 -4.28 -4.66
C PRO A 44 5.20 -3.97 -6.14
N SER A 45 4.56 -4.74 -7.02
CA SER A 45 4.59 -4.50 -8.46
C SER A 45 3.89 -3.22 -8.89
N GLU A 46 2.85 -2.80 -8.16
CA GLU A 46 2.12 -1.56 -8.46
C GLU A 46 2.97 -0.35 -8.02
N ILE A 47 3.59 -0.43 -6.83
CA ILE A 47 4.48 0.62 -6.31
C ILE A 47 5.74 0.78 -7.20
N LEU A 48 6.34 -0.33 -7.66
CA LEU A 48 7.50 -0.27 -8.56
C LEU A 48 7.18 0.28 -9.96
N GLU A 49 5.91 0.24 -10.37
CA GLU A 49 5.46 0.82 -11.64
C GLU A 49 4.88 2.24 -11.48
N MET A 50 4.70 2.72 -10.24
CA MET A 50 4.15 4.04 -9.93
C MET A 50 5.06 5.15 -10.44
N LYS A 51 4.46 6.11 -11.13
CA LYS A 51 5.13 7.25 -11.75
C LYS A 51 4.82 8.56 -11.04
N ARG A 52 5.49 9.63 -11.49
CA ARG A 52 5.30 11.00 -11.01
C ARG A 52 3.83 11.44 -11.03
N GLU A 53 3.17 11.23 -12.16
CA GLU A 53 1.78 11.64 -12.41
C GLU A 53 0.76 10.81 -11.63
N ASP A 54 1.17 9.66 -11.09
CA ASP A 54 0.28 8.79 -10.30
C ASP A 54 0.09 9.28 -8.85
N VAL A 55 0.74 10.39 -8.47
CA VAL A 55 0.63 11.00 -7.14
C VAL A 55 0.26 12.48 -7.27
N GLU A 56 -0.99 12.80 -6.98
CA GLU A 56 -1.51 14.16 -6.96
C GLU A 56 -1.61 14.66 -5.52
N ILE A 57 -0.95 15.79 -5.24
CA ILE A 57 -0.93 16.40 -3.91
C ILE A 57 -1.73 17.69 -3.97
N HIS A 58 -2.82 17.74 -3.20
CA HIS A 58 -3.66 18.92 -3.02
C HIS A 58 -3.52 19.44 -1.59
N ASP A 59 -4.18 20.55 -1.27
CA ASP A 59 -4.03 21.21 0.02
C ASP A 59 -4.58 20.39 1.20
N ASP A 60 -5.65 19.62 1.00
CA ASP A 60 -6.35 18.84 2.04
C ASP A 60 -6.22 17.32 1.88
N ARG A 61 -5.68 16.84 0.75
CA ARG A 61 -5.63 15.42 0.40
C ARG A 61 -4.52 15.08 -0.59
N VAL A 62 -4.19 13.78 -0.63
CA VAL A 62 -3.35 13.18 -1.67
C VAL A 62 -4.14 12.09 -2.39
N ILE A 63 -4.06 12.08 -3.72
CA ILE A 63 -4.68 11.06 -4.56
C ILE A 63 -3.57 10.17 -5.12
N PHE A 64 -3.66 8.87 -4.86
CA PHE A 64 -2.80 7.85 -5.44
C PHE A 64 -3.54 7.09 -6.55
N HIS A 65 -2.97 7.10 -7.76
CA HIS A 65 -3.42 6.31 -8.90
C HIS A 65 -2.72 4.96 -8.90
N ILE A 66 -3.43 3.92 -8.45
CA ILE A 66 -2.89 2.56 -8.35
C ILE A 66 -3.23 1.78 -9.62
N ILE A 67 -2.22 1.60 -10.47
CA ILE A 67 -2.37 0.96 -11.78
C ILE A 67 -1.84 -0.48 -11.74
N THR A 68 -2.69 -1.46 -12.07
CA THR A 68 -2.27 -2.84 -12.30
C THR A 68 -2.28 -3.17 -13.79
N LYS A 69 -1.15 -3.61 -14.32
CA LYS A 69 -1.08 -4.25 -15.64
C LYS A 69 -1.54 -5.70 -15.51
N LYS A 70 -2.76 -6.00 -15.98
CA LYS A 70 -3.31 -7.36 -16.04
C LYS A 70 -3.09 -7.93 -17.43
N VAL A 71 -2.52 -9.12 -17.51
CA VAL A 71 -2.45 -9.89 -18.77
C VAL A 71 -3.66 -10.81 -18.80
N LYS A 72 -4.57 -10.62 -19.75
CA LYS A 72 -5.56 -11.65 -20.12
C LYS A 72 -5.00 -12.41 -21.32
N LYS A 73 -4.78 -13.71 -21.16
CA LYS A 73 -4.61 -14.63 -22.28
C LYS A 73 -6.00 -15.06 -22.75
N LYS A 74 -6.31 -14.87 -24.04
CA LYS A 74 -7.49 -15.47 -24.69
C LYS A 74 -6.96 -16.13 -25.97
N GLY A 75 -6.76 -17.44 -25.95
CA GLY A 75 -6.00 -18.14 -27.00
C GLY A 75 -4.51 -17.79 -26.96
N MET A 76 -3.89 -17.58 -28.13
CA MET A 76 -2.47 -17.19 -28.26
C MET A 76 -2.20 -15.69 -28.08
N GLU A 77 -3.23 -14.85 -28.08
CA GLU A 77 -3.07 -13.40 -27.91
C GLU A 77 -3.00 -12.97 -26.44
N LYS A 78 -2.05 -12.06 -26.14
CA LYS A 78 -1.94 -11.38 -24.84
C LYS A 78 -2.59 -10.00 -24.94
N LYS A 79 -3.76 -9.82 -24.31
CA LYS A 79 -4.33 -8.48 -24.12
C LYS A 79 -3.87 -7.90 -22.78
N PHE A 80 -3.33 -6.69 -22.81
CA PHE A 80 -2.98 -5.93 -21.61
C PHE A 80 -4.17 -5.07 -21.22
N ILE A 81 -4.68 -5.26 -20.00
CA ILE A 81 -5.72 -4.43 -19.42
C ILE A 81 -5.09 -3.64 -18.28
N LEU A 82 -5.26 -2.32 -18.30
CA LEU A 82 -4.90 -1.46 -17.18
C LEU A 82 -6.10 -1.37 -16.24
N ASP A 83 -5.94 -1.90 -15.03
CA ASP A 83 -6.88 -1.70 -13.94
C ASP A 83 -6.41 -0.49 -13.13
N LYS A 84 -7.11 0.64 -13.28
CA LYS A 84 -6.80 1.90 -12.59
C LYS A 84 -7.72 2.06 -11.39
N ARG A 85 -7.14 2.26 -10.22
CA ARG A 85 -7.87 2.47 -8.97
C ARG A 85 -7.37 3.73 -8.29
N HIS A 86 -8.26 4.43 -7.60
CA HIS A 86 -7.94 5.68 -6.92
C HIS A 86 -8.05 5.48 -5.41
N LEU A 87 -7.04 5.94 -4.68
CA LEU A 87 -7.07 6.03 -3.22
C LEU A 87 -6.87 7.49 -2.82
N VAL A 88 -7.82 8.02 -2.05
CA VAL A 88 -7.77 9.38 -1.52
C VAL A 88 -7.36 9.32 -0.05
N LEU A 89 -6.18 9.86 0.24
CA LEU A 89 -5.66 10.01 1.60
C LEU A 89 -5.96 11.43 2.09
N LYS A 90 -6.84 11.57 3.08
CA LYS A 90 -7.16 12.85 3.72
C LYS A 90 -6.08 13.23 4.72
N LEU A 91 -4.97 13.78 4.22
CA LEU A 91 -3.94 14.43 5.01
C LEU A 91 -3.60 15.79 4.39
N PRO A 92 -3.55 16.87 5.18
CA PRO A 92 -3.27 18.19 4.64
C PRO A 92 -1.83 18.29 4.15
N ARG A 93 -1.60 19.15 3.15
CA ARG A 93 -0.29 19.33 2.50
C ARG A 93 0.82 19.74 3.46
N ASN A 94 0.47 20.46 4.53
CA ASN A 94 1.42 20.88 5.55
C ASN A 94 1.88 19.74 6.48
N HIS A 95 1.24 18.57 6.44
CA HIS A 95 1.60 17.41 7.24
C HIS A 95 3.02 16.93 6.91
N PRO A 96 3.87 16.56 7.90
CA PRO A 96 5.27 16.20 7.65
C PRO A 96 5.48 15.09 6.60
N TYR A 97 4.63 14.06 6.60
CA TYR A 97 4.65 13.01 5.57
C TYR A 97 4.33 13.52 4.18
N ILE A 98 3.38 14.45 4.05
CA ILE A 98 3.00 14.99 2.74
C ILE A 98 4.08 15.94 2.23
N LYS A 99 4.68 16.78 3.10
CA LYS A 99 5.86 17.58 2.73
C LYS A 99 7.03 16.72 2.23
N ASN A 100 7.29 15.59 2.90
CA ASN A 100 8.33 14.65 2.47
C ASN A 100 7.99 13.95 1.16
N LEU A 101 6.71 13.63 0.94
CA LEU A 101 6.22 13.06 -0.32
C LEU A 101 6.35 14.07 -1.45
N GLU A 102 5.91 15.30 -1.24
CA GLU A 102 6.00 16.38 -2.22
C GLU A 102 7.45 16.62 -2.65
N ARG A 103 8.38 16.77 -1.69
CA ARG A 103 9.81 16.92 -1.97
C ARG A 103 10.44 15.72 -2.69
N PHE A 104 9.89 14.52 -2.50
CA PHE A 104 10.36 13.32 -3.18
C PHE A 104 9.85 13.27 -4.61
N VAL A 105 8.54 13.43 -4.77
CA VAL A 105 7.81 13.41 -6.02
C VAL A 105 8.30 14.54 -6.95
N SER A 106 8.64 15.73 -6.43
CA SER A 106 9.18 16.86 -7.22
C SER A 106 10.54 16.60 -7.87
N ARG A 107 11.22 15.49 -7.55
CA ARG A 107 12.51 15.10 -8.15
C ARG A 107 12.36 14.31 -9.45
N PHE A 108 11.13 14.05 -9.87
CA PHE A 108 10.81 13.22 -11.02
C PHE A 108 10.01 14.02 -12.03
N GLU A 109 10.33 13.80 -13.31
CA GLU A 109 9.56 14.30 -14.44
C GLU A 109 8.38 13.38 -14.76
N GLU A 110 7.43 13.87 -15.56
CA GLU A 110 6.31 13.08 -16.05
C GLU A 110 6.79 11.81 -16.75
N GLY A 111 6.11 10.69 -16.53
CA GLY A 111 6.49 9.39 -17.09
C GLY A 111 7.57 8.65 -16.30
N GLN A 112 8.32 9.32 -15.42
CA GLN A 112 9.38 8.70 -14.64
C GLN A 112 8.83 7.91 -13.44
N LYS A 113 9.34 6.69 -13.23
CA LYS A 113 9.02 5.86 -12.07
C LYS A 113 9.63 6.44 -10.80
N LEU A 114 8.83 6.55 -9.74
CA LEU A 114 9.26 7.01 -8.43
C LEU A 114 10.30 6.08 -7.79
N PHE A 115 10.15 4.77 -8.01
CA PHE A 115 11.03 3.75 -7.45
C PHE A 115 11.71 2.93 -8.53
N ARG A 116 12.90 3.38 -8.95
CA ARG A 116 13.78 2.64 -9.87
C ARG A 116 14.59 1.57 -9.11
N MET A 117 13.93 0.49 -8.72
CA MET A 117 14.57 -0.64 -8.03
C MET A 117 13.89 -1.98 -8.34
N THR A 118 14.54 -3.08 -7.98
CA THR A 118 13.95 -4.43 -8.11
C THR A 118 13.03 -4.75 -6.94
N ARG A 119 12.16 -5.76 -7.08
CA ARG A 119 11.37 -6.31 -5.97
C ARG A 119 12.25 -6.81 -4.82
N ARG A 120 13.37 -7.45 -5.14
CA ARG A 120 14.35 -7.92 -4.15
C ARG A 120 14.93 -6.75 -3.36
N THR A 121 15.27 -5.65 -4.05
CA THR A 121 15.77 -4.43 -3.39
C THR A 121 14.73 -3.84 -2.45
N MET A 122 13.47 -3.71 -2.90
CA MET A 122 12.37 -3.24 -2.06
C MET A 122 12.20 -4.13 -0.82
N HIS A 123 12.19 -5.45 -1.01
CA HIS A 123 12.12 -6.40 0.10
C HIS A 123 13.25 -6.22 1.11
N ASN A 124 14.50 -6.14 0.62
CA ASN A 124 15.67 -5.97 1.47
C ASN A 124 15.62 -4.65 2.26
N ILE A 125 15.14 -3.57 1.65
CA ILE A 125 14.94 -2.28 2.35
C ILE A 125 13.94 -2.47 3.50
N ILE A 126 12.77 -3.06 3.22
CA ILE A 126 11.71 -3.23 4.23
C ILE A 126 12.16 -4.17 5.35
N SER A 127 12.73 -5.33 5.01
CA SER A 127 13.24 -6.31 5.99
C SER A 127 14.32 -5.71 6.88
N ARG A 128 15.21 -4.89 6.32
CA ARG A 128 16.25 -4.19 7.09
C ARG A 128 15.62 -3.17 8.04
N ILE A 129 14.77 -2.27 7.54
CA ILE A 129 14.13 -1.23 8.36
C ILE A 129 13.34 -1.86 9.51
N SER A 130 12.56 -2.91 9.24
CA SER A 130 11.75 -3.56 10.27
C SER A 130 12.63 -4.29 11.30
N ARG A 131 13.71 -4.93 10.86
CA ARG A 131 14.62 -5.63 11.77
C ARG A 131 15.31 -4.64 12.71
N ASP A 132 15.79 -3.53 12.16
CA ASP A 132 16.46 -2.49 12.93
C ASP A 132 15.49 -1.79 13.90
N ALA A 133 14.24 -1.55 13.47
CA ALA A 133 13.26 -0.79 14.26
C ALA A 133 12.43 -1.64 15.24
N LEU A 134 12.15 -2.91 14.91
CA LEU A 134 11.18 -3.77 15.61
C LEU A 134 11.78 -5.11 16.06
N GLY A 135 13.00 -5.45 15.66
CA GLY A 135 13.61 -6.76 15.94
C GLY A 135 13.05 -7.91 15.09
N ILE A 136 12.14 -7.63 14.15
CA ILE A 136 11.50 -8.64 13.29
C ILE A 136 11.64 -8.31 11.81
N SER A 137 11.71 -9.32 10.96
CA SER A 137 11.80 -9.14 9.51
C SER A 137 10.40 -9.13 8.88
N LEU A 138 10.01 -7.99 8.33
CA LEU A 138 8.77 -7.80 7.59
C LEU A 138 9.05 -7.73 6.09
N CYS A 139 8.01 -7.95 5.30
CA CYS A 139 8.04 -7.79 3.85
C CYS A 139 6.99 -6.76 3.39
N PRO A 140 7.07 -6.26 2.14
CA PRO A 140 6.07 -5.33 1.60
C PRO A 140 4.62 -5.81 1.70
N TYR A 141 4.38 -7.12 1.66
CA TYR A 141 3.02 -7.66 1.75
C TYR A 141 2.43 -7.58 3.18
N ASN A 142 3.25 -7.47 4.22
CA ASN A 142 2.78 -7.17 5.57
C ASN A 142 2.04 -5.83 5.60
N PHE A 143 2.57 -4.79 4.95
CA PHE A 143 1.94 -3.48 4.85
C PHE A 143 0.61 -3.53 4.12
N ARG A 144 0.55 -4.31 3.03
CA ARG A 144 -0.70 -4.55 2.30
C ARG A 144 -1.74 -5.24 3.18
N HIS A 145 -1.36 -6.33 3.84
CA HIS A 145 -2.27 -7.06 4.73
C HIS A 145 -2.77 -6.12 5.85
N SER A 146 -1.85 -5.42 6.51
CA SER A 146 -2.14 -4.45 7.56
C SER A 146 -3.01 -3.29 7.12
N PHE A 147 -2.84 -2.78 5.89
CA PHE A 147 -3.71 -1.73 5.33
C PHE A 147 -5.15 -2.21 5.23
N PHE A 148 -5.39 -3.38 4.64
CA PHE A 148 -6.76 -3.90 4.49
C PHE A 148 -7.38 -4.29 5.83
N THR A 149 -6.61 -4.86 6.76
CA THR A 149 -7.07 -5.12 8.13
C THR A 149 -7.51 -3.82 8.79
N ARG A 150 -6.66 -2.79 8.82
CA ARG A 150 -6.98 -1.48 9.41
C ARG A 150 -8.15 -0.80 8.71
N PHE A 151 -8.25 -0.90 7.39
CA PHE A 151 -9.36 -0.32 6.62
C PHE A 151 -10.71 -0.93 7.03
N ILE A 152 -10.78 -2.27 7.13
CA ILE A 152 -11.99 -2.95 7.58
C ILE A 152 -12.25 -2.71 9.07
N GLU A 153 -11.23 -2.67 9.93
CA GLU A 153 -11.36 -2.30 11.35
C GLU A 153 -11.85 -0.86 11.56
N ALA A 154 -11.55 0.05 10.63
CA ALA A 154 -12.03 1.43 10.66
C ALA A 154 -13.47 1.61 10.14
N GLY A 155 -14.12 0.54 9.67
CA GLY A 155 -15.49 0.56 9.16
C GLY A 155 -15.59 0.70 7.64
N GLY A 156 -14.46 0.58 6.93
CA GLY A 156 -14.45 0.55 5.48
C GLY A 156 -15.25 -0.61 4.92
N ARG A 157 -15.90 -0.38 3.78
CA ARG A 157 -16.79 -1.38 3.18
C ARG A 157 -15.99 -2.47 2.47
N ILE A 158 -16.54 -3.68 2.41
CA ILE A 158 -15.87 -4.84 1.80
C ILE A 158 -15.66 -4.61 0.31
N GLU A 159 -16.61 -3.98 -0.35
CA GLU A 159 -16.62 -3.66 -1.77
C GLU A 159 -15.53 -2.62 -2.10
N GLU A 160 -15.32 -1.64 -1.22
CA GLU A 160 -14.24 -0.65 -1.32
C GLU A 160 -12.88 -1.32 -1.12
N ALA A 161 -12.76 -2.20 -0.13
CA ALA A 161 -11.57 -2.99 0.09
C ALA A 161 -11.29 -3.91 -1.11
N GLN A 162 -12.30 -4.53 -1.71
CA GLN A 162 -12.17 -5.35 -2.91
C GLN A 162 -11.68 -4.52 -4.10
N TYR A 163 -12.29 -3.35 -4.31
CA TYR A 163 -11.90 -2.38 -5.33
C TYR A 163 -10.43 -1.99 -5.15
N LEU A 164 -10.02 -1.49 -3.98
CA LEU A 164 -8.64 -1.12 -3.67
C LEU A 164 -7.67 -2.31 -3.76
N LYS A 165 -8.12 -3.52 -3.41
CA LYS A 165 -7.34 -4.75 -3.59
C LYS A 165 -7.18 -5.12 -5.06
N GLY A 166 -8.08 -4.67 -5.95
CA GLY A 166 -8.11 -5.05 -7.37
C GLY A 166 -8.40 -6.54 -7.55
N ALA A 167 -9.11 -7.10 -6.57
CA ALA A 167 -9.48 -8.50 -6.51
C ALA A 167 -10.74 -8.75 -7.33
N ARG A 168 -10.76 -9.84 -8.11
CA ARG A 168 -11.96 -10.23 -8.85
C ARG A 168 -12.99 -10.94 -7.97
N ASP A 169 -12.56 -11.50 -6.86
CA ASP A 169 -13.37 -12.32 -5.96
C ASP A 169 -13.32 -11.75 -4.53
N MET A 170 -14.51 -11.61 -3.93
CA MET A 170 -14.70 -11.18 -2.55
C MET A 170 -14.06 -12.13 -1.53
N ARG A 171 -13.89 -13.42 -1.87
CA ARG A 171 -13.18 -14.40 -1.03
C ARG A 171 -11.78 -13.95 -0.64
N SER A 172 -11.12 -13.15 -1.49
CA SER A 172 -9.78 -12.65 -1.20
C SER A 172 -9.74 -11.54 -0.14
N VAL A 173 -10.91 -10.99 0.23
CA VAL A 173 -11.07 -9.93 1.24
C VAL A 173 -11.70 -10.48 2.53
N MET A 174 -12.32 -11.67 2.46
CA MET A 174 -12.88 -12.37 3.62
C MET A 174 -11.91 -12.56 4.80
N PRO A 175 -10.58 -12.81 4.61
CA PRO A 175 -9.66 -12.94 5.74
C PRO A 175 -9.53 -11.68 6.62
N TYR A 176 -9.95 -10.51 6.13
CA TYR A 176 -9.94 -9.25 6.90
C TYR A 176 -11.27 -9.00 7.62
N LEU A 177 -12.28 -9.84 7.39
CA LEU A 177 -13.56 -9.73 8.05
C LEU A 177 -13.45 -10.29 9.45
N HIS A 178 -13.39 -9.38 10.41
CA HIS A 178 -13.64 -9.69 11.79
C HIS A 178 -15.09 -9.33 12.06
N ALA A 179 -15.93 -10.33 12.35
CA ALA A 179 -17.33 -10.09 12.69
C ALA A 179 -17.39 -9.10 13.85
N ARG A 180 -18.07 -7.97 13.63
CA ARG A 180 -18.34 -7.00 14.70
C ARG A 180 -19.59 -7.46 15.45
N LYS A 181 -19.68 -7.12 16.72
CA LYS A 181 -20.96 -7.20 17.42
C LYS A 181 -21.94 -6.27 16.71
N VAL A 182 -23.09 -6.81 16.32
CA VAL A 182 -24.19 -6.06 15.72
C VAL A 182 -25.25 -5.96 16.79
N GLU A 183 -25.55 -4.74 17.20
CA GLU A 183 -26.77 -4.44 17.95
C GLU A 183 -27.86 -4.11 16.92
N TYR A 184 -29.02 -4.74 17.06
CA TYR A 184 -30.17 -4.52 16.19
C TYR A 184 -31.41 -4.48 17.07
N ASP A 185 -32.16 -3.39 16.97
CA ASP A 185 -33.45 -3.25 17.61
C ASP A 185 -34.54 -3.83 16.72
N ILE A 186 -35.46 -4.58 17.32
CA ILE A 186 -36.66 -5.03 16.65
C ILE A 186 -37.70 -3.92 16.83
N ASP A 187 -38.24 -3.40 15.74
CA ASP A 187 -39.43 -2.54 15.78
C ASP A 187 -40.61 -3.40 16.30
N VAL A 188 -40.91 -3.30 17.59
CA VAL A 188 -42.12 -3.84 18.26
C VAL A 188 -42.94 -2.72 18.87
#